data_AF-A0A9W9LRL4-F1
#
_entry.id   AF-A0A9W9LRL4-F1
#
_cell.length_a   1.000
_cell.length_b   1.000
_cell.length_c   1.000
_cell.angle_alpha   90.00
_cell.angle_beta   90.00
_cell.angle_gamma   90.00
#
_symmetry.space_group_name_H-M   'P 1'
#
loop_
_entity.id
_entity.type
_entity.pdbx_description
1 polymer ?
#
loop_
_entity_poly.entity_id
_entity_poly.type
_entity_poly.pdbx_seq_one_letter_code
_entity_poly.pdbx_strand_id
1 'polypeptide(L)'
;SVVSGFQWATREGPVAEEPLRSVRFNILDVTLHADAIHRGGGQLIPTARRVLYAATMLADPGLLEPIFNVEIQVPEQAMGGIYGVLTRRRGHVYAEEQRPGTPLFNVKAYLPVNESFGFPADLRSATGGQAFPQSVFDHWAILPGGSPLDPTTKPGQVVTEMRKRKGLKEVVPGYENYYDKL
;
A
#
# COMPACT_ATOMS: atom_id res chain seq x y z
N SER A 1 8.23 -27.18 5.14
CA SER A 1 8.96 -26.16 5.93
C SER A 1 9.14 -24.85 5.17
N VAL A 2 9.86 -24.82 4.03
CA VAL A 2 10.10 -23.55 3.30
C VAL A 2 8.80 -22.88 2.86
N VAL A 3 7.85 -23.63 2.29
CA VAL A 3 6.51 -23.09 1.93
C VAL A 3 5.80 -22.46 3.13
N SER A 4 5.86 -23.11 4.30
CA SER A 4 5.25 -22.57 5.54
C SER A 4 5.95 -21.30 6.01
N GLY A 5 7.28 -21.24 5.92
CA GLY A 5 8.06 -20.02 6.21
C GLY A 5 7.73 -18.90 5.23
N PHE A 6 7.56 -19.21 3.95
CA PHE A 6 7.15 -18.27 2.91
C PHE A 6 5.74 -17.72 3.17
N GLN A 7 4.75 -18.59 3.41
CA GLN A 7 3.38 -18.18 3.72
C GLN A 7 3.31 -17.26 4.94
N TRP A 8 4.12 -17.54 5.97
CA TRP A 8 4.22 -16.67 7.12
C TRP A 8 4.85 -15.32 6.75
N ALA A 9 6.02 -15.34 6.12
CA ALA A 9 6.75 -14.13 5.76
C ALA A 9 5.95 -13.21 4.82
N THR A 10 5.17 -13.76 3.89
CA THR A 10 4.35 -12.96 2.97
C THR A 10 3.06 -12.46 3.60
N ARG A 11 2.55 -13.13 4.65
CA ARG A 11 1.37 -12.65 5.38
C ARG A 11 1.70 -11.49 6.30
N GLU A 12 2.86 -11.55 6.94
CA GLU A 12 3.34 -10.55 7.90
C GLU A 12 4.71 -10.06 7.44
N GLY A 13 4.79 -8.99 6.66
CA GLY A 13 6.05 -8.44 6.15
C GLY A 13 6.91 -7.74 7.23
N PRO A 14 8.23 -7.57 7.00
CA PRO A 14 9.16 -7.05 8.02
C PRO A 14 8.97 -5.56 8.36
N VAL A 15 8.40 -4.77 7.43
CA VAL A 15 8.28 -3.31 7.59
C VAL A 15 7.24 -2.94 8.64
N ALA A 16 6.04 -3.52 8.59
CA ALA A 16 4.94 -3.16 9.49
C ALA A 16 3.98 -4.33 9.79
N GLU A 17 4.39 -5.58 9.55
CA GLU A 17 3.53 -6.78 9.61
C GLU A 17 2.28 -6.64 8.72
N GLU A 18 2.47 -6.08 7.53
CA GLU A 18 1.46 -6.02 6.48
C GLU A 18 1.77 -7.08 5.40
N PRO A 19 0.77 -7.57 4.66
CA PRO A 19 0.99 -8.55 3.59
C PRO A 19 1.96 -8.02 2.52
N LEU A 20 2.89 -8.87 2.10
CA LEU A 20 3.75 -8.60 0.96
C LEU A 20 2.95 -8.75 -0.33
N ARG A 21 3.15 -7.82 -1.27
CA ARG A 21 2.51 -7.85 -2.58
C ARG A 21 3.55 -7.65 -3.68
N SER A 22 3.43 -8.43 -4.75
CA SER A 22 4.32 -8.36 -5.91
C SER A 22 5.81 -8.58 -5.59
N VAL A 23 6.12 -9.39 -4.58
CA VAL A 23 7.50 -9.74 -4.21
C VAL A 23 7.84 -11.12 -4.75
N ARG A 24 8.93 -11.22 -5.51
CA ARG A 24 9.49 -12.49 -5.99
C ARG A 24 10.76 -12.80 -5.22
N PHE A 25 10.84 -14.01 -4.68
CA PHE A 25 12.05 -14.52 -4.04
C PHE A 25 12.67 -15.62 -4.89
N ASN A 26 14.01 -15.59 -5.00
CA ASN A 26 14.78 -16.65 -5.64
C ASN A 26 15.68 -17.28 -4.57
N ILE A 27 15.56 -18.59 -4.36
CA ILE A 27 16.46 -19.34 -3.48
C ILE A 27 17.70 -19.68 -4.31
N LEU A 28 18.84 -19.11 -3.95
CA LEU A 28 20.08 -19.27 -4.70
C LEU A 28 20.83 -20.54 -4.31
N ASP A 29 20.96 -20.78 -3.00
CA ASP A 29 21.63 -21.95 -2.44
C ASP A 29 21.05 -22.30 -1.06
N VAL A 30 21.23 -23.54 -0.63
CA VAL A 30 20.79 -24.05 0.68
C VAL A 30 21.80 -25.08 1.21
N THR A 31 22.43 -24.77 2.34
CA THR A 31 23.25 -25.71 3.09
C THR A 31 22.45 -26.32 4.25
N LEU A 32 22.37 -27.65 4.33
CA LEU A 32 21.63 -28.37 5.37
C LEU A 32 22.55 -29.30 6.14
N HIS A 33 22.21 -29.52 7.41
CA HIS A 33 22.84 -30.57 8.22
C HIS A 33 22.58 -31.96 7.58
N ALA A 34 23.54 -32.89 7.71
CA ALA A 34 23.43 -34.24 7.16
C ALA A 34 22.20 -34.98 7.73
N ASP A 35 22.10 -35.03 9.06
CA ASP A 35 21.03 -35.77 9.73
C ASP A 35 19.68 -35.05 9.72
N ALA A 36 18.63 -35.79 9.36
CA ALA A 36 17.26 -35.28 9.25
C ALA A 36 16.71 -34.71 10.56
N ILE A 37 17.14 -35.26 11.71
CA ILE A 37 16.70 -34.82 13.04
C ILE A 37 17.07 -33.36 13.34
N HIS A 38 18.15 -32.86 12.72
CA HIS A 38 18.64 -31.49 12.89
C HIS A 38 18.07 -30.49 11.89
N ARG A 39 17.20 -30.94 10.96
CA ARG A 39 16.60 -30.11 9.91
C ARG A 39 15.07 -30.22 9.86
N GLY A 40 14.47 -30.41 11.03
CA GLY A 40 13.01 -30.40 11.21
C GLY A 40 12.38 -29.02 10.96
N GLY A 41 11.04 -28.96 10.98
CA GLY A 41 10.28 -27.74 10.71
C GLY A 41 10.63 -26.57 11.65
N GLY A 42 10.88 -26.84 12.93
CA GLY A 42 11.28 -25.82 13.91
C GLY A 42 12.62 -25.14 13.61
N GLN A 43 13.49 -25.77 12.81
CA GLN A 43 14.76 -25.17 12.35
C GLN A 43 14.57 -24.46 11.02
N LEU A 44 13.92 -25.12 10.05
CA LEU A 44 13.83 -24.59 8.68
C LEU A 44 12.81 -23.46 8.50
N ILE A 45 11.70 -23.45 9.25
CA ILE A 45 10.66 -22.43 9.10
C ILE A 45 11.16 -21.04 9.56
N PRO A 46 11.77 -20.89 10.75
CA PRO A 46 12.33 -19.60 11.17
C PRO A 46 13.47 -19.14 10.26
N THR A 47 14.34 -20.04 9.82
CA THR A 47 15.43 -19.71 8.87
C THR A 47 14.87 -19.19 7.55
N ALA A 48 13.87 -19.87 6.97
CA ALA A 48 13.20 -19.41 5.76
C ALA A 48 12.55 -18.02 5.97
N ARG A 49 11.87 -17.78 7.10
CA ARG A 49 11.27 -16.47 7.38
C ARG A 49 12.33 -15.36 7.51
N ARG A 50 13.40 -15.61 8.26
CA ARG A 50 14.50 -14.64 8.47
C ARG A 50 15.16 -14.25 7.16
N VAL A 51 15.52 -15.22 6.30
CA VAL A 51 16.17 -14.91 5.02
C VAL A 51 15.26 -14.14 4.08
N LEU A 52 13.96 -14.42 4.06
CA LEU A 52 12.99 -13.67 3.26
C LEU A 52 12.83 -12.22 3.76
N TYR A 53 12.87 -11.99 5.08
CA TYR A 53 12.89 -10.64 5.63
C TYR A 53 14.17 -9.88 5.29
N ALA A 54 15.35 -10.50 5.47
CA ALA A 54 16.62 -9.91 5.06
C ALA A 54 16.60 -9.51 3.57
N ALA A 55 16.17 -10.42 2.69
CA ALA A 55 16.08 -10.15 1.26
C ALA A 55 15.09 -9.02 0.93
N THR A 56 13.95 -8.94 1.62
CA THR A 56 12.98 -7.85 1.44
C THR A 56 13.57 -6.50 1.84
N MET A 57 14.28 -6.45 2.97
CA MET A 57 14.89 -5.21 3.47
C MET A 57 16.05 -4.73 2.60
N LEU A 58 16.77 -5.64 1.95
CA LEU A 58 17.84 -5.33 1.00
C LEU A 58 17.34 -4.93 -0.40
N ALA A 59 16.04 -5.12 -0.68
CA ALA A 59 15.44 -4.85 -1.98
C ALA A 59 14.67 -3.51 -2.02
N ASP A 60 15.01 -2.57 -1.16
CA ASP A 60 14.38 -1.24 -1.04
C ASP A 60 12.85 -1.30 -0.99
N PRO A 61 12.27 -1.79 0.14
CA PRO A 61 10.83 -2.05 0.22
C PRO A 61 10.01 -0.77 0.08
N GLY A 62 8.88 -0.85 -0.64
CA GLY A 62 7.89 0.22 -0.78
C GLY A 62 6.61 -0.05 0.03
N LEU A 63 5.88 1.01 0.37
CA LEU A 63 4.54 0.92 0.94
C LEU A 63 3.50 1.13 -0.17
N LEU A 64 2.49 0.27 -0.23
CA LEU A 64 1.39 0.41 -1.19
C LEU A 64 0.19 1.08 -0.50
N GLU A 65 -0.39 2.08 -1.16
CA GLU A 65 -1.69 2.66 -0.80
C GLU A 65 -2.79 2.14 -1.76
N PRO A 66 -4.01 1.89 -1.26
CA PRO A 66 -5.12 1.55 -2.13
C PRO A 66 -5.65 2.81 -2.82
N ILE A 67 -6.07 2.66 -4.07
CA ILE A 67 -6.61 3.71 -4.92
C ILE A 67 -8.05 3.36 -5.29
N PHE A 68 -8.95 4.32 -5.11
CA PHE A 68 -10.30 4.26 -5.65
C PHE A 68 -10.35 4.75 -7.08
N ASN A 69 -11.19 4.11 -7.88
CA ASN A 69 -11.76 4.71 -9.07
C ASN A 69 -13.07 5.39 -8.65
N VAL A 70 -13.13 6.69 -8.88
CA VAL A 70 -14.24 7.56 -8.51
C VAL A 70 -14.93 8.02 -9.77
N GLU A 71 -16.22 7.74 -9.88
CA GLU A 71 -17.09 8.28 -10.91
C GLU A 71 -17.99 9.36 -10.30
N ILE A 72 -17.98 10.55 -10.90
CA ILE A 72 -18.72 11.70 -10.40
C ILE A 72 -19.66 12.20 -11.49
N GLN A 73 -20.96 12.19 -11.20
CA GLN A 73 -21.96 12.82 -12.05
C GLN A 73 -22.20 14.25 -11.60
N VAL A 74 -22.08 15.22 -12.51
CA VAL A 74 -22.23 16.65 -12.19
C VAL A 74 -22.78 17.44 -13.38
N PRO A 75 -23.54 18.52 -13.17
CA PRO A 75 -23.85 19.47 -14.25
C PRO A 75 -22.61 20.26 -14.69
N GLU A 76 -22.53 20.63 -15.97
CA GLU A 76 -21.41 21.40 -16.55
C GLU A 76 -21.03 22.65 -15.72
N GLN A 77 -22.04 23.38 -15.25
CA GLN A 77 -21.87 24.61 -14.47
C GLN A 77 -21.12 24.42 -13.14
N ALA A 78 -21.13 23.21 -12.58
CA ALA A 78 -20.50 22.87 -11.30
C ALA A 78 -19.23 22.03 -11.45
N MET A 79 -18.79 21.73 -12.67
CA MET A 79 -17.59 20.91 -12.93
C MET A 79 -16.32 21.51 -12.33
N GLY A 80 -16.18 22.84 -12.34
CA GLY A 80 -15.00 23.52 -11.80
C GLY A 80 -14.71 23.17 -10.33
N GLY A 81 -15.75 22.94 -9.53
CA GLY A 81 -15.62 22.54 -8.13
C GLY A 81 -14.96 21.18 -7.94
N ILE A 82 -15.14 20.25 -8.88
CA ILE A 82 -14.59 18.89 -8.82
C ILE A 82 -13.07 18.92 -8.91
N TYR A 83 -12.51 19.60 -9.92
CA TYR A 83 -11.07 19.64 -10.13
C TYR A 83 -10.32 20.21 -8.93
N GLY A 84 -10.89 21.25 -8.31
CA GLY A 84 -10.33 21.85 -7.10
C GLY A 84 -10.30 20.91 -5.91
N VAL A 85 -11.34 20.07 -5.74
CA VAL A 85 -11.39 19.07 -4.66
C VAL A 85 -10.44 17.91 -4.94
N LEU A 86 -10.44 17.37 -6.17
CA LEU A 86 -9.57 16.26 -6.56
C LEU A 86 -8.09 16.64 -6.45
N THR A 87 -7.69 17.81 -6.96
CA THR A 87 -6.28 18.27 -6.93
C THR A 87 -5.76 18.36 -5.49
N ARG A 88 -6.56 18.92 -4.57
CA ARG A 88 -6.20 19.01 -3.14
C ARG A 88 -6.03 17.65 -2.46
N ARG A 89 -6.69 16.62 -2.99
CA ARG A 89 -6.71 15.25 -2.46
C ARG A 89 -5.85 14.27 -3.28
N ARG A 90 -4.89 14.77 -4.05
CA ARG A 90 -4.02 13.98 -4.95
C ARG A 90 -4.80 13.13 -5.97
N GLY A 91 -6.01 13.55 -6.32
CA GLY A 91 -6.84 12.90 -7.30
C GLY A 91 -6.35 13.19 -8.73
N HIS A 92 -6.51 12.23 -9.62
CA HIS A 92 -6.13 12.34 -11.03
C HIS A 92 -7.31 12.01 -11.93
N VAL A 93 -7.84 13.02 -12.62
CA VAL A 93 -8.90 12.84 -13.62
C VAL A 93 -8.29 12.26 -14.89
N TYR A 94 -8.86 11.19 -15.41
CA TYR A 94 -8.37 10.51 -16.61
C TYR A 94 -9.43 10.36 -17.70
N ALA A 95 -10.71 10.54 -17.39
CA ALA A 95 -11.78 10.54 -18.39
C ALA A 95 -12.93 11.47 -17.99
N GLU A 96 -13.51 12.11 -18.99
CA GLU A 96 -14.63 13.02 -18.88
C GLU A 96 -15.57 12.79 -20.06
N GLU A 97 -16.81 12.43 -19.77
CA GLU A 97 -17.80 12.09 -20.78
C GLU A 97 -19.08 12.87 -20.53
N GLN A 98 -19.52 13.65 -21.52
CA GLN A 98 -20.83 14.29 -21.47
C GLN A 98 -21.91 13.23 -21.71
N ARG A 99 -22.95 13.22 -20.88
CA ARG A 99 -24.10 12.34 -21.09
C ARG A 99 -24.98 12.92 -22.21
N PRO A 100 -25.13 12.22 -23.35
CA PRO A 100 -25.86 12.76 -24.49
C PRO A 100 -27.32 13.10 -24.13
N GLY A 101 -27.77 14.29 -24.53
CA GLY A 101 -29.14 14.75 -24.27
C GLY A 101 -29.39 15.29 -22.86
N THR A 102 -28.37 15.40 -22.00
CA THR A 102 -28.49 16.04 -20.68
C THR A 102 -27.32 17.01 -20.42
N PRO A 103 -27.46 17.98 -19.49
CA PRO A 103 -26.36 18.86 -19.10
C PRO A 103 -25.36 18.21 -18.13
N LEU A 104 -25.39 16.88 -17.98
CA LEU A 104 -24.57 16.14 -17.02
C LEU A 104 -23.29 15.63 -17.67
N PHE A 105 -22.22 15.65 -16.88
CA PHE A 105 -20.92 15.05 -17.17
C PHE A 105 -20.64 13.94 -16.18
N ASN A 106 -20.03 12.87 -16.68
CA ASN A 106 -19.45 11.79 -15.89
C ASN A 106 -17.93 11.96 -15.91
N VAL A 107 -17.37 12.27 -14.75
CA VAL A 107 -15.92 12.44 -14.55
C VAL A 107 -15.39 11.20 -13.83
N LYS A 108 -14.37 10.56 -14.40
CA LYS A 108 -13.67 9.43 -13.77
C LYS A 108 -12.28 9.84 -13.33
N ALA A 109 -11.95 9.50 -12.09
CA ALA A 109 -10.70 9.88 -11.47
C ALA A 109 -10.16 8.81 -10.54
N TYR A 110 -8.84 8.74 -10.41
CA TYR A 110 -8.19 8.01 -9.34
C TYR A 110 -8.13 8.87 -8.08
N LEU A 111 -8.45 8.30 -6.92
CA LEU A 111 -8.40 8.95 -5.61
C LEU A 111 -7.75 8.02 -4.58
N PRO A 112 -6.65 8.40 -3.93
CA PRO A 112 -6.09 7.59 -2.85
C PRO A 112 -7.07 7.45 -1.68
N VAL A 113 -7.24 6.23 -1.15
CA VAL A 113 -8.22 5.95 -0.08
C VAL A 113 -7.94 6.78 1.18
N ASN A 114 -6.67 7.01 1.52
CA ASN A 114 -6.34 7.86 2.67
C ASN A 114 -6.80 9.32 2.49
N GLU A 115 -6.95 9.77 1.25
CA GLU A 115 -7.43 11.11 0.90
C GLU A 115 -8.95 11.13 0.64
N SER A 116 -9.68 10.01 0.81
CA SER A 116 -11.13 9.95 0.58
C SER A 116 -11.96 10.35 1.80
N PHE A 117 -11.37 10.40 2.99
CA PHE A 117 -12.07 10.81 4.20
C PHE A 117 -12.52 12.28 4.09
N GLY A 118 -13.83 12.51 4.20
CA GLY A 118 -14.44 13.84 4.01
C GLY A 118 -14.64 14.25 2.54
N PHE A 119 -14.22 13.43 1.57
CA PHE A 119 -14.35 13.75 0.14
C PHE A 119 -15.79 14.07 -0.29
N PRO A 120 -16.84 13.31 0.10
CA PRO A 120 -18.21 13.64 -0.28
C PRO A 120 -18.69 15.00 0.25
N ALA A 121 -18.25 15.40 1.45
CA ALA A 121 -18.64 16.68 2.05
C ALA A 121 -17.98 17.86 1.33
N ASP A 122 -16.67 17.76 1.06
CA ASP A 122 -15.93 18.78 0.30
C ASP A 122 -16.48 18.93 -1.12
N LEU A 123 -16.77 17.80 -1.78
CA LEU A 123 -17.36 17.76 -3.11
C LEU A 123 -18.75 18.42 -3.11
N ARG A 124 -19.59 18.11 -2.12
CA ARG A 124 -20.91 18.74 -1.97
C ARG A 124 -20.78 20.26 -1.79
N SER A 125 -19.87 20.72 -0.94
CA SER A 125 -19.64 22.15 -0.72
C SER A 125 -19.14 22.86 -1.98
N ALA A 126 -18.17 22.27 -2.70
CA ALA A 126 -17.58 22.87 -3.89
C ALA A 126 -18.53 22.91 -5.11
N THR A 127 -19.59 22.09 -5.11
CA THR A 127 -20.51 21.93 -6.26
C THR A 127 -21.94 22.38 -5.94
N GLY A 128 -22.17 23.03 -4.79
CA GLY A 128 -23.52 23.41 -4.35
C GLY A 128 -24.46 22.21 -4.13
N GLY A 129 -23.89 21.02 -3.90
CA GLY A 129 -24.60 19.77 -3.71
C GLY A 129 -25.10 19.10 -4.99
N GLN A 130 -24.59 19.51 -6.15
CA GLN A 130 -25.00 18.98 -7.46
C GLN A 130 -24.17 17.79 -7.95
N ALA A 131 -23.04 17.48 -7.30
CA ALA A 131 -22.19 16.34 -7.66
C ALA A 131 -22.51 15.09 -6.84
N PHE A 132 -22.54 13.95 -7.53
CA PHE A 132 -22.81 12.64 -6.94
C PHE A 132 -21.61 11.70 -7.17
N PRO A 133 -20.77 11.47 -6.16
CA PRO A 133 -19.63 10.57 -6.26
C PRO A 133 -20.03 9.11 -6.02
N GLN A 134 -19.46 8.21 -6.80
CA GLN A 134 -19.41 6.77 -6.54
C GLN A 134 -17.95 6.35 -6.54
N SER A 135 -17.55 5.46 -5.62
CA SER A 135 -16.16 5.04 -5.48
C SER A 135 -16.09 3.54 -5.33
N VAL A 136 -15.18 2.91 -6.06
CA VAL A 136 -14.88 1.48 -5.99
C VAL A 136 -13.38 1.28 -5.91
N PHE A 137 -12.92 0.26 -5.19
CA PHE A 137 -11.50 -0.11 -5.22
C PHE A 137 -11.07 -0.44 -6.65
N ASP A 138 -9.95 0.13 -7.08
CA ASP A 138 -9.41 -0.08 -8.42
C ASP A 138 -8.09 -0.86 -8.36
N HIS A 139 -7.06 -0.27 -7.74
CA HIS A 139 -5.75 -0.89 -7.67
C HIS A 139 -4.94 -0.45 -6.44
N TRP A 140 -3.77 -1.06 -6.28
CA TRP A 140 -2.76 -0.64 -5.33
C TRP A 140 -1.67 0.13 -6.06
N ALA A 141 -1.29 1.29 -5.53
CA ALA A 141 -0.20 2.11 -6.03
C ALA A 141 0.88 2.29 -4.95
N ILE A 142 2.11 2.58 -5.36
CA ILE A 142 3.18 2.92 -4.42
C ILE A 142 2.83 4.27 -3.78
N LEU A 143 2.84 4.33 -2.45
CA LEU A 143 2.70 5.58 -1.72
C LEU A 143 3.94 6.45 -2.00
N PRO A 144 3.79 7.61 -2.66
CA PRO A 144 4.93 8.47 -2.96
C PRO A 144 5.47 9.16 -1.70
N GLY A 145 6.69 9.66 -1.79
CA GLY A 145 7.27 10.54 -0.77
C GLY A 145 8.43 9.97 0.03
N GLY A 146 9.04 8.86 -0.42
CA GLY A 146 10.31 8.36 0.11
C GLY A 146 10.25 6.90 0.57
N SER A 147 11.24 6.49 1.36
CA SER A 147 11.36 5.13 1.88
C SER A 147 10.49 4.91 3.12
N PRO A 148 9.71 3.82 3.22
CA PRO A 148 8.99 3.47 4.45
C PRO A 148 9.90 3.13 5.63
N LEU A 149 11.21 3.01 5.40
CA LEU A 149 12.21 2.76 6.45
C LEU A 149 12.71 4.06 7.11
N ASP A 150 12.51 5.21 6.46
CA ASP A 150 12.91 6.51 6.97
C ASP A 150 11.70 7.22 7.62
N PRO A 151 11.66 7.36 8.96
CA PRO A 151 10.53 7.97 9.68
C PRO A 151 10.25 9.43 9.32
N THR A 152 11.18 10.12 8.65
CA THR A 152 10.97 11.51 8.23
C THR A 152 10.10 11.63 6.97
N THR A 153 9.98 10.54 6.21
CA THR A 153 9.21 10.49 4.96
C THR A 153 7.72 10.25 5.20
N LYS A 154 6.86 10.58 4.24
CA LYS A 154 5.41 10.31 4.34
C LYS A 154 5.11 8.80 4.55
N PRO A 155 5.71 7.86 3.78
CA PRO A 155 5.53 6.44 4.05
C PRO A 155 6.07 5.99 5.41
N GLY A 156 7.22 6.52 5.84
CA GLY A 156 7.81 6.18 7.12
C GLY A 156 6.96 6.61 8.32
N GLN A 157 6.36 7.81 8.28
CA GLN A 157 5.43 8.28 9.31
C GLN A 157 4.23 7.33 9.45
N VAL A 158 3.62 6.93 8.33
CA VAL A 158 2.51 5.96 8.31
C VAL A 158 2.95 4.62 8.91
N VAL A 159 4.15 4.14 8.56
CA VAL A 159 4.72 2.91 9.13
C VAL A 159 4.94 3.04 10.63
N THR A 160 5.51 4.14 11.12
CA THR A 160 5.73 4.36 12.54
C THR A 160 4.42 4.37 13.32
N GLU A 161 3.39 5.06 12.84
CA GLU A 161 2.05 5.07 13.46
C GLU A 161 1.41 3.66 13.47
N MET A 162 1.50 2.94 12.35
CA MET A 162 0.99 1.56 12.26
C MET A 162 1.70 0.63 13.25
N ARG A 163 3.03 0.73 13.35
CA ARG A 163 3.85 -0.09 14.27
C ARG A 163 3.50 0.21 15.72
N LYS A 164 3.37 1.49 16.07
CA LYS A 164 2.94 1.93 17.41
C LYS A 164 1.55 1.38 17.76
N ARG A 165 0.59 1.47 16.84
CA ARG A 165 -0.77 0.92 17.02
C ARG A 165 -0.77 -0.60 17.22
N LYS A 166 0.13 -1.32 16.54
CA LYS A 166 0.29 -2.78 16.68
C LYS A 166 1.13 -3.20 17.89
N GLY A 167 1.69 -2.27 18.67
CA GLY A 167 2.59 -2.59 19.78
C GLY A 167 3.97 -3.10 19.35
N LEU A 168 4.37 -2.84 18.10
CA LEU A 168 5.69 -3.19 17.57
C LEU A 168 6.71 -2.10 17.95
N LYS A 169 8.00 -2.44 17.94
CA LYS A 169 9.08 -1.44 18.07
C LYS A 169 8.92 -0.37 17.00
N GLU A 170 8.84 0.90 17.37
CA GLU A 170 8.53 2.00 16.44
C GLU A 170 9.51 2.08 15.26
N VAL A 171 10.81 1.90 15.53
CA VAL A 171 11.85 1.83 14.50
C VAL A 171 11.79 0.47 13.80
N VAL A 172 11.73 0.50 12.46
CA VAL A 172 11.78 -0.71 11.63
C VAL A 172 13.15 -1.38 11.81
N PRO A 173 13.22 -2.69 12.12
CA PRO A 173 14.48 -3.40 12.22
C PRO A 173 15.23 -3.39 10.88
N GLY A 174 16.51 -3.02 10.89
CA GLY A 174 17.39 -3.15 9.73
C GLY A 174 17.61 -4.60 9.32
N TYR A 175 18.10 -4.83 8.10
CA TYR A 175 18.33 -6.17 7.54
C TYR A 175 19.30 -6.99 8.40
N GLU A 176 20.20 -6.33 9.14
CA GLU A 176 21.18 -6.92 10.04
C GLU A 176 20.55 -7.72 11.19
N ASN A 177 19.29 -7.46 11.53
CA ASN A 177 18.55 -8.25 12.52
C ASN A 177 18.17 -9.66 12.00
N TYR A 178 18.20 -9.83 10.67
CA TYR A 178 17.76 -11.02 9.97
C TYR A 178 18.90 -11.70 9.20
N TYR A 179 19.96 -10.95 8.87
CA TYR A 179 21.10 -11.43 8.11
C TYR A 179 22.19 -11.95 9.04
N ASP A 180 22.43 -13.25 8.98
CA ASP A 180 23.46 -13.92 9.77
C ASP A 180 24.75 -14.02 8.93
N LYS A 181 25.83 -13.37 9.39
CA LYS A 181 27.16 -13.49 8.75
C LYS A 181 27.82 -14.81 9.18
N LEU A 182 28.49 -15.46 8.23
CA LEU A 182 29.36 -16.62 8.47
C LEU A 182 30.62 -16.21 9.24
#